data_AF-A0A1C8ZUV4-F1
#
_entry.id   AF-A0A1C8ZUV4-F1
#
_cell.length_a   1.000
_cell.length_b   1.000
_cell.length_c   1.000
_cell.angle_alpha   90.00
_cell.angle_beta   90.00
_cell.angle_gamma   90.00
#
_symmetry.space_group_name_H-M   'P 1'
#
loop_
_entity.id
_entity.type
_entity.pdbx_description
1 polymer ?
#
loop_
_entity_poly.entity_id
_entity_poly.type
_entity_poly.pdbx_seq_one_letter_code
_entity_poly.pdbx_strand_id
1 'polypeptide(L)'
;MAEIKEIRKPVREKASIHSHIKGLGLDENGKAKFIADGLVGQAEAREAAGVVVQLIKQGKMAGKGILFVGPPGTGKTAIAVAIARELGEDTPFTAINASEIYSTELKKTEILTQLIRKSIGVRIREKRLVYEGVLKDRKVKVARSRLNPYSQVPVEAQITLATKDDERTLTVGEEIAQQLVSLGVKKGDVIMIDAQTGQVIVQGKAKGFEGIKTYDIETSRVIEMPSGPVRKEKEITTTLTLNDLDLNLAARNLAVTAIFSLFTEREVSEDVRKEVDRLVKEWINQGRAELVVGVLFIDDAHMLDLEAFSFLTRALESELAPIIILATNRGITKIRGTDVESPHGIPLDLLDRLLIIPTRQYNAEEIKEIIKIRADELEIELDPQALDELTKIGVENSLRYAVQLLEPSQVIAQRNNRNVIKVDDVREASKLFSDVKRSVKFVKEYENLLLK
;
A
#
# COMPACT_ATOMS: atom_id res chain seq x y z
N MET A 1 -36.45 18.80 3.42
CA MET A 1 -35.31 18.68 4.36
C MET A 1 -34.26 17.87 3.62
N ALA A 2 -33.10 18.47 3.32
CA ALA A 2 -32.06 17.80 2.55
C ALA A 2 -31.32 16.80 3.46
N GLU A 3 -31.29 15.53 3.05
CA GLU A 3 -30.49 14.50 3.72
C GLU A 3 -29.02 14.87 3.63
N ILE A 4 -28.41 15.09 4.80
CA ILE A 4 -26.97 15.18 4.94
C ILE A 4 -26.43 13.76 4.72
N LYS A 5 -25.96 13.47 3.50
CA LYS A 5 -25.08 12.33 3.27
C LYS A 5 -23.66 12.76 3.53
N GLU A 6 -23.13 12.29 4.65
CA GLU A 6 -21.71 12.34 4.96
C GLU A 6 -20.96 11.57 3.86
N ILE A 7 -20.35 12.30 2.91
CA ILE A 7 -19.41 11.70 1.98
C ILE A 7 -18.24 11.26 2.84
N ARG A 8 -18.18 9.96 3.15
CA ARG A 8 -17.01 9.34 3.78
C ARG A 8 -15.80 9.85 3.01
N LYS A 9 -14.94 10.64 3.68
CA LYS A 9 -13.59 10.90 3.18
C LYS A 9 -13.05 9.54 2.71
N PRO A 10 -12.48 9.41 1.50
CA PRO A 10 -11.80 8.19 1.13
C PRO A 10 -10.86 7.90 2.29
N VAL A 11 -11.08 6.77 2.96
CA VAL A 11 -10.22 6.34 4.04
C VAL A 11 -8.86 6.26 3.38
N ARG A 12 -7.97 7.21 3.68
CA ARG A 12 -6.54 7.02 3.43
C ARG A 12 -6.26 5.69 4.09
N GLU A 13 -5.96 4.66 3.28
CA GLU A 13 -5.43 3.42 3.81
C GLU A 13 -4.40 3.80 4.85
N LYS A 14 -4.57 3.30 6.08
CA LYS A 14 -3.56 3.46 7.13
C LYS A 14 -2.22 3.16 6.47
N ALA A 15 -1.28 4.09 6.54
CA ALA A 15 0.02 3.95 5.91
C ALA A 15 0.53 2.53 6.20
N SER A 16 0.65 1.72 5.15
CA SER A 16 1.06 0.32 5.28
C SER A 16 2.38 0.28 6.05
N ILE A 17 2.60 -0.75 6.88
CA ILE A 17 3.83 -0.97 7.69
C ILE A 17 5.11 -1.00 6.81
N HIS A 18 4.91 -1.09 5.49
CA HIS A 18 5.93 -1.13 4.44
C HIS A 18 5.88 0.07 3.48
N SER A 19 5.23 1.17 3.85
CA SER A 19 5.14 2.38 3.02
C SER A 19 6.48 3.10 2.79
N HIS A 20 7.49 2.87 3.63
CA HIS A 20 8.85 3.35 3.43
C HIS A 20 9.62 2.61 2.32
N ILE A 21 9.14 1.43 1.89
CA ILE A 21 9.82 0.61 0.89
C ILE A 21 9.56 1.17 -0.50
N LYS A 22 10.63 1.53 -1.20
CA LYS A 22 10.58 2.16 -2.53
C LYS A 22 11.00 1.23 -3.67
N GLY A 23 11.67 0.12 -3.35
CA GLY A 23 12.23 -0.79 -4.35
C GLY A 23 13.11 -1.86 -3.69
N LEU A 24 13.81 -2.64 -4.51
CA LEU A 24 14.68 -3.71 -4.04
C LEU A 24 16.07 -3.22 -3.63
N GLY A 25 16.46 -1.98 -3.95
CA GLY A 25 17.75 -1.40 -3.56
C GLY A 25 18.95 -2.11 -4.20
N LEU A 26 18.80 -2.53 -5.45
CA LEU A 26 19.86 -3.17 -6.23
C LEU A 26 20.67 -2.12 -7.00
N ASP A 27 21.93 -2.42 -7.28
CA ASP A 27 22.74 -1.65 -8.23
C ASP A 27 22.48 -2.06 -9.68
N GLU A 28 23.17 -1.42 -10.63
CA GLU A 28 23.03 -1.67 -12.07
C GLU A 28 23.39 -3.10 -12.48
N ASN A 29 24.18 -3.81 -11.66
CA ASN A 29 24.56 -5.20 -11.89
C ASN A 29 23.62 -6.18 -11.18
N GLY A 30 22.58 -5.68 -10.51
CA GLY A 30 21.63 -6.48 -9.75
C GLY A 30 22.13 -6.90 -8.36
N LYS A 31 23.21 -6.31 -7.83
CA LYS A 31 23.71 -6.59 -6.47
C LYS A 31 23.00 -5.76 -5.42
N ALA A 32 22.66 -6.37 -4.30
CA ALA A 32 21.96 -5.68 -3.23
C ALA A 32 22.89 -4.78 -2.41
N LYS A 33 22.57 -3.49 -2.33
CA LYS A 33 23.24 -2.57 -1.39
C LYS A 33 22.80 -2.88 0.04
N PHE A 34 23.72 -2.76 1.00
CA PHE A 34 23.45 -3.08 2.41
C PHE A 34 22.22 -2.36 2.97
N ILE A 35 22.09 -1.06 2.71
CA ILE A 35 20.90 -0.26 3.00
C ILE A 35 20.52 0.49 1.71
N ALA A 36 19.32 0.25 1.18
CA ALA A 36 18.79 0.98 0.04
C ALA A 36 17.27 0.79 -0.08
N ASP A 37 16.57 1.82 -0.56
CA ASP A 37 15.13 1.81 -0.88
C ASP A 37 14.21 1.29 0.23
N GLY A 38 14.59 1.52 1.49
CA GLY A 38 13.83 1.11 2.67
C GLY A 38 14.08 -0.33 3.11
N LEU A 39 15.01 -1.05 2.45
CA LEU A 39 15.44 -2.40 2.84
C LEU A 39 16.85 -2.37 3.44
N VAL A 40 17.07 -3.26 4.40
CA VAL A 40 18.37 -3.50 5.06
C VAL A 40 18.71 -4.98 4.93
N GLY A 41 19.93 -5.29 4.51
CA GLY A 41 20.40 -6.68 4.44
C GLY A 41 19.60 -7.53 3.45
N GLN A 42 19.40 -8.82 3.78
CA GLN A 42 18.75 -9.85 2.93
C GLN A 42 19.25 -9.82 1.48
N ALA A 43 20.57 -9.68 1.30
CA ALA A 43 21.16 -9.48 -0.02
C ALA A 43 20.75 -10.58 -0.99
N GLU A 44 20.91 -11.84 -0.60
CA GLU A 44 20.64 -12.99 -1.47
C GLU A 44 19.16 -13.04 -1.92
N ALA A 45 18.23 -12.77 -1.00
CA ALA A 45 16.80 -12.78 -1.31
C ALA A 45 16.39 -11.58 -2.19
N ARG A 46 17.02 -10.42 -2.02
CA ARG A 46 16.78 -9.23 -2.83
C ARG A 46 17.35 -9.38 -4.23
N GLU A 47 18.53 -9.96 -4.37
CA GLU A 47 19.14 -10.26 -5.67
C GLU A 47 18.29 -11.28 -6.45
N ALA A 48 17.85 -12.36 -5.77
CA ALA A 48 16.92 -13.32 -6.36
C ALA A 48 15.59 -12.66 -6.78
N ALA A 49 15.04 -11.78 -5.94
CA ALA A 49 13.86 -10.99 -6.29
C ALA A 49 14.10 -10.07 -7.50
N GLY A 50 15.30 -9.51 -7.66
CA GLY A 50 15.70 -8.72 -8.82
C GLY A 50 15.66 -9.52 -10.12
N VAL A 51 16.17 -10.76 -10.08
CA VAL A 51 16.08 -11.70 -11.21
C VAL A 51 14.61 -12.00 -11.53
N VAL A 52 13.78 -12.23 -10.52
CA VAL A 52 12.34 -12.44 -10.69
C VAL A 52 11.67 -11.23 -11.34
N VAL A 53 11.95 -10.01 -10.90
CA VAL A 53 11.44 -8.78 -11.53
C VAL A 53 11.81 -8.73 -13.03
N GLN A 54 13.04 -9.08 -13.38
CA GLN A 54 13.47 -9.14 -14.78
C GLN A 54 12.70 -10.22 -15.56
N LEU A 55 12.47 -11.41 -14.98
CA LEU A 55 11.66 -12.46 -15.61
C LEU A 55 10.21 -12.02 -15.83
N ILE A 56 9.62 -11.30 -14.88
CA ILE A 56 8.27 -10.74 -15.00
C ILE A 56 8.23 -9.73 -16.15
N LYS A 57 9.16 -8.77 -16.19
CA LYS A 57 9.25 -7.75 -17.25
C LYS A 57 9.49 -8.37 -18.64
N GLN A 58 10.12 -9.54 -18.71
CA GLN A 58 10.32 -10.31 -19.95
C GLN A 58 9.15 -11.25 -20.30
N GLY A 59 8.10 -11.33 -19.47
CA GLY A 59 6.97 -12.24 -19.69
C GLY A 59 7.28 -13.73 -19.48
N LYS A 60 8.36 -14.07 -18.76
CA LYS A 60 8.83 -15.46 -18.56
C LYS A 60 8.31 -16.13 -17.28
N MET A 61 7.31 -15.52 -16.64
CA MET A 61 6.68 -15.99 -15.39
C MET A 61 5.32 -16.67 -15.60
N ALA A 62 4.87 -16.86 -16.84
CA ALA A 62 3.63 -17.59 -17.13
C ALA A 62 3.67 -18.99 -16.49
N GLY A 63 2.60 -19.37 -15.78
CA GLY A 63 2.50 -20.65 -15.09
C GLY A 63 3.34 -20.79 -13.81
N LYS A 64 4.06 -19.73 -13.38
CA LYS A 64 4.98 -19.79 -12.24
C LYS A 64 4.59 -18.81 -11.14
N GLY A 65 4.76 -19.25 -9.89
CA GLY A 65 4.65 -18.38 -8.71
C GLY A 65 6.00 -18.22 -8.01
N ILE A 66 6.00 -17.47 -6.91
CA ILE A 66 7.17 -17.28 -6.03
C ILE A 66 6.80 -17.78 -4.64
N LEU A 67 7.73 -18.46 -3.97
CA LEU A 67 7.58 -18.87 -2.58
C LEU A 67 8.71 -18.29 -1.73
N PHE A 68 8.38 -17.36 -0.84
CA PHE A 68 9.30 -16.93 0.20
C PHE A 68 9.27 -17.90 1.38
N VAL A 69 10.40 -18.51 1.68
CA VAL A 69 10.57 -19.43 2.82
C VAL A 69 11.51 -18.81 3.83
N GLY A 70 11.13 -18.79 5.10
CA GLY A 70 12.09 -18.46 6.15
C GLY A 70 11.43 -18.13 7.48
N PRO A 71 12.24 -17.97 8.55
CA PRO A 71 11.72 -17.68 9.88
C PRO A 71 10.78 -16.45 9.94
N PRO A 72 9.94 -16.33 10.97
CA PRO A 72 9.17 -15.12 11.20
C PRO A 72 10.09 -13.89 11.34
N GLY A 73 9.70 -12.76 10.75
CA GLY A 73 10.44 -11.50 10.90
C GLY A 73 11.66 -11.33 9.99
N THR A 74 11.84 -12.14 8.95
CA THR A 74 12.96 -12.05 7.98
C THR A 74 12.69 -11.16 6.77
N GLY A 75 11.57 -10.40 6.75
CA GLY A 75 11.28 -9.44 5.69
C GLY A 75 10.60 -9.99 4.42
N LYS A 76 10.00 -11.19 4.46
CA LYS A 76 9.28 -11.78 3.31
C LYS A 76 8.26 -10.82 2.66
N THR A 77 7.37 -10.25 3.47
CA THR A 77 6.37 -9.26 3.03
C THR A 77 7.02 -7.98 2.49
N ALA A 78 8.11 -7.53 3.13
CA ALA A 78 8.84 -6.33 2.71
C ALA A 78 9.45 -6.50 1.31
N ILE A 79 10.04 -7.67 1.03
CA ILE A 79 10.59 -7.99 -0.31
C ILE A 79 9.47 -8.11 -1.34
N ALA A 80 8.31 -8.69 -0.99
CA ALA A 80 7.16 -8.76 -1.90
C ALA A 80 6.63 -7.38 -2.29
N VAL A 81 6.56 -6.44 -1.34
CA VAL A 81 6.22 -5.03 -1.61
C VAL A 81 7.27 -4.39 -2.51
N ALA A 82 8.55 -4.64 -2.26
CA ALA A 82 9.63 -4.14 -3.10
C ALA A 82 9.54 -4.65 -4.55
N ILE A 83 9.22 -5.94 -4.76
CA ILE A 83 8.96 -6.50 -6.10
C ILE A 83 7.84 -5.72 -6.80
N ALA A 84 6.72 -5.45 -6.12
CA ALA A 84 5.62 -4.70 -6.72
C ALA A 84 6.05 -3.28 -7.12
N ARG A 85 6.83 -2.59 -6.28
CA ARG A 85 7.35 -1.25 -6.59
C ARG A 85 8.32 -1.23 -7.77
N GLU A 86 9.13 -2.27 -7.92
CA GLU A 86 10.03 -2.44 -9.08
C GLU A 86 9.29 -2.72 -10.39
N LEU A 87 8.08 -3.28 -10.33
CA LEU A 87 7.21 -3.47 -11.51
C LEU A 87 6.55 -2.16 -11.95
N GLY A 88 6.24 -1.27 -11.00
CA GLY A 88 5.71 0.06 -11.26
C GLY A 88 5.07 0.69 -10.02
N GLU A 89 5.07 2.02 -9.93
CA GLU A 89 4.44 2.73 -8.80
C GLU A 89 2.92 2.48 -8.72
N ASP A 90 2.29 2.26 -9.87
CA ASP A 90 0.86 2.01 -10.02
C ASP A 90 0.51 0.53 -10.22
N THR A 91 1.48 -0.38 -10.04
CA THR A 91 1.25 -1.82 -10.03
C THR A 91 0.39 -2.19 -8.81
N PRO A 92 -0.78 -2.82 -8.99
CA PRO A 92 -1.61 -3.25 -7.87
C PRO A 92 -0.87 -4.27 -7.00
N PHE A 93 -0.92 -4.08 -5.68
CA PHE A 93 -0.38 -5.01 -4.69
C PHE A 93 -1.49 -5.39 -3.72
N THR A 94 -1.93 -6.65 -3.77
CA THR A 94 -2.92 -7.19 -2.85
C THR A 94 -2.21 -8.12 -1.88
N ALA A 95 -2.29 -7.83 -0.58
CA ALA A 95 -1.74 -8.70 0.46
C ALA A 95 -2.87 -9.23 1.35
N ILE A 96 -2.83 -10.52 1.65
CA ILE A 96 -3.72 -11.18 2.62
C ILE A 96 -2.94 -12.17 3.49
N ASN A 97 -3.40 -12.42 4.71
CA ASN A 97 -3.05 -13.65 5.39
C ASN A 97 -3.92 -14.80 4.85
N ALA A 98 -3.35 -15.98 4.64
CA ALA A 98 -4.06 -17.17 4.20
C ALA A 98 -5.29 -17.52 5.06
N SER A 99 -5.31 -17.18 6.36
CA SER A 99 -6.49 -17.42 7.20
C SER A 99 -7.69 -16.53 6.86
N GLU A 100 -7.49 -15.41 6.16
CA GLU A 100 -8.56 -14.45 5.82
C GLU A 100 -9.51 -14.97 4.73
N ILE A 101 -9.14 -16.03 4.00
CA ILE A 101 -10.02 -16.63 2.98
C ILE A 101 -11.18 -17.42 3.59
N TYR A 102 -11.12 -17.71 4.90
CA TYR A 102 -12.14 -18.43 5.62
C TYR A 102 -13.15 -17.44 6.19
N SER A 103 -14.25 -17.25 5.46
CA SER A 103 -15.35 -16.36 5.85
C SER A 103 -16.66 -17.13 6.01
N THR A 104 -17.52 -16.66 6.91
CA THR A 104 -18.91 -17.14 7.03
C THR A 104 -19.84 -16.44 6.03
N GLU A 105 -19.43 -15.28 5.51
CA GLU A 105 -20.29 -14.45 4.65
C GLU A 105 -20.08 -14.72 3.16
N LEU A 106 -18.85 -15.04 2.75
CA LEU A 106 -18.46 -15.23 1.36
C LEU A 106 -17.84 -16.61 1.19
N LYS A 107 -18.10 -17.23 0.03
CA LYS A 107 -17.42 -18.48 -0.32
C LYS A 107 -15.92 -18.23 -0.49
N LYS A 108 -15.12 -19.23 -0.10
CA LYS A 108 -13.66 -19.23 -0.29
C LYS A 108 -13.25 -18.92 -1.73
N THR A 109 -13.91 -19.57 -2.70
CA THR A 109 -13.67 -19.34 -4.14
C THR A 109 -14.00 -17.92 -4.56
N GLU A 110 -15.03 -17.31 -3.97
CA GLU A 110 -15.40 -15.93 -4.24
C GLU A 110 -14.34 -14.96 -3.72
N ILE A 111 -13.85 -15.17 -2.49
CA ILE A 111 -12.75 -14.37 -1.93
C ILE A 111 -11.50 -14.48 -2.79
N LEU A 112 -11.09 -15.71 -3.14
CA LEU A 112 -9.91 -15.92 -4.00
C LEU A 112 -10.09 -15.26 -5.39
N THR A 113 -11.30 -15.29 -5.95
CA THR A 113 -11.59 -14.61 -7.22
C THR A 113 -11.47 -13.09 -7.08
N GLN A 114 -12.02 -12.51 -6.01
CA GLN A 114 -11.87 -11.08 -5.73
C GLN A 114 -10.39 -10.69 -5.55
N LEU A 115 -9.59 -11.51 -4.87
CA LEU A 115 -8.16 -11.24 -4.68
C LEU A 115 -7.37 -11.26 -5.98
N ILE A 116 -7.67 -12.21 -6.88
CA ILE A 116 -7.10 -12.20 -8.23
C ILE A 116 -7.49 -10.92 -8.96
N ARG A 117 -8.78 -10.55 -8.95
CA ARG A 117 -9.27 -9.37 -9.67
C ARG A 117 -8.80 -8.04 -9.06
N LYS A 118 -8.54 -7.97 -7.76
CA LYS A 118 -7.87 -6.84 -7.09
C LYS A 118 -6.41 -6.71 -7.50
N SER A 119 -5.78 -7.83 -7.90
CA SER A 119 -4.38 -7.86 -8.30
C SER A 119 -4.17 -7.62 -9.80
N ILE A 120 -5.24 -7.32 -10.55
CA ILE A 120 -5.15 -6.97 -11.97
C ILE A 120 -5.66 -5.55 -12.14
N GLY A 121 -4.78 -4.67 -12.62
CA GLY A 121 -5.08 -3.27 -12.88
C GLY A 121 -5.49 -3.04 -14.33
N VAL A 122 -6.32 -2.02 -14.53
CA VAL A 122 -6.70 -1.47 -15.81
C VAL A 122 -6.27 -0.01 -15.77
N ARG A 123 -5.19 0.30 -16.48
CA ARG A 123 -4.66 1.66 -16.60
C ARG A 123 -5.36 2.34 -17.75
N ILE A 124 -6.27 3.25 -17.42
CA ILE A 124 -7.09 4.00 -18.36
C ILE A 124 -6.41 5.33 -18.65
N ARG A 125 -6.27 5.66 -19.93
CA ARG A 125 -5.71 6.92 -20.41
C ARG A 125 -6.82 7.76 -21.02
N GLU A 126 -7.05 8.94 -20.42
CA GLU A 126 -8.09 9.86 -20.87
C GLU A 126 -7.47 11.22 -21.17
N LYS A 127 -7.74 11.75 -22.37
CA LYS A 127 -7.42 13.15 -22.67
C LYS A 127 -8.49 14.02 -22.04
N ARG A 128 -8.09 14.86 -21.09
CA ARG A 128 -8.97 15.85 -20.46
C ARG A 128 -8.48 17.24 -20.76
N LEU A 129 -9.42 18.15 -21.00
CA LEU A 129 -9.12 19.56 -21.06
C LEU A 129 -8.92 20.07 -19.63
N VAL A 130 -7.75 20.66 -19.35
CA VAL A 130 -7.41 21.16 -18.02
C VAL A 130 -6.92 22.61 -18.08
N TYR A 131 -7.08 23.31 -16.96
CA TYR A 131 -6.39 24.55 -16.69
C TYR A 131 -5.28 24.28 -15.68
N GLU A 132 -4.03 24.37 -16.11
CA GLU A 132 -2.85 24.07 -15.28
C GLU A 132 -1.92 25.29 -15.24
N GLY A 133 -1.47 25.64 -14.04
CA GLY A 133 -0.52 26.73 -13.87
C GLY A 133 -0.26 27.07 -12.40
N VAL A 134 0.72 27.94 -12.19
CA VAL A 134 1.03 28.52 -10.89
C VAL A 134 0.01 29.60 -10.59
N LEU A 135 -0.57 29.57 -9.39
CA LEU A 135 -1.50 30.59 -8.93
C LEU A 135 -0.75 31.89 -8.61
N LYS A 136 -0.89 32.92 -9.44
CA LYS A 136 -0.32 34.26 -9.22
C LYS A 136 -1.22 35.16 -8.38
N ASP A 137 -2.52 35.11 -8.65
CA ASP A 137 -3.50 35.92 -7.95
C ASP A 137 -4.80 35.16 -7.69
N ARG A 138 -5.46 35.50 -6.58
CA ARG A 138 -6.73 34.90 -6.18
C ARG A 138 -7.57 35.92 -5.42
N LYS A 139 -8.75 36.22 -5.95
CA LYS A 139 -9.78 37.05 -5.31
C LYS A 139 -11.03 36.20 -5.15
N VAL A 140 -11.33 35.80 -3.92
CA VAL A 140 -12.53 35.00 -3.62
C VAL A 140 -13.65 35.94 -3.20
N LYS A 141 -14.80 35.80 -3.86
CA LYS A 141 -16.04 36.48 -3.47
C LYS A 141 -16.81 35.57 -2.54
N VAL A 142 -17.12 36.09 -1.37
CA VAL A 142 -17.84 35.37 -0.31
C VAL A 142 -19.24 35.95 -0.13
N ALA A 143 -20.22 35.08 0.10
CA ALA A 143 -21.58 35.47 0.46
C ALA A 143 -22.00 34.78 1.76
N ARG A 144 -23.02 35.31 2.43
CA ARG A 144 -23.59 34.65 3.63
C ARG A 144 -24.32 33.38 3.22
N SER A 145 -24.09 32.28 3.94
CA SER A 145 -24.79 31.02 3.69
C SER A 145 -26.29 31.18 3.89
N ARG A 146 -27.08 30.57 3.00
CA ARG A 146 -28.55 30.51 3.13
C ARG A 146 -29.00 29.63 4.31
N LEU A 147 -28.14 28.71 4.76
CA LEU A 147 -28.43 27.74 5.81
C LEU A 147 -27.92 28.20 7.19
N ASN A 148 -26.83 28.98 7.23
CA ASN A 148 -26.29 29.55 8.46
C ASN A 148 -25.84 31.00 8.22
N PRO A 149 -26.63 32.01 8.65
CA PRO A 149 -26.31 33.42 8.42
C PRO A 149 -24.97 33.90 8.98
N TYR A 150 -24.37 33.15 9.90
CA TYR A 150 -23.06 33.44 10.50
C TYR A 150 -21.87 32.84 9.73
N SER A 151 -22.11 31.96 8.75
CA SER A 151 -21.04 31.40 7.92
C SER A 151 -20.96 32.10 6.56
N GLN A 152 -19.75 32.46 6.16
CA GLN A 152 -19.45 32.98 4.83
C GLN A 152 -19.01 31.81 3.95
N VAL A 153 -19.58 31.69 2.77
CA VAL A 153 -19.27 30.64 1.80
C VAL A 153 -18.70 31.28 0.54
N PRO A 154 -17.60 30.74 -0.01
CA PRO A 154 -17.11 31.13 -1.32
C PRO A 154 -18.18 30.86 -2.39
N VAL A 155 -18.59 31.90 -3.13
CA VAL A 155 -19.57 31.76 -4.22
C VAL A 155 -18.95 31.87 -5.60
N GLU A 156 -17.78 32.51 -5.68
CA GLU A 156 -17.07 32.76 -6.93
C GLU A 156 -15.61 33.08 -6.57
N ALA A 157 -14.68 32.76 -7.46
CA ALA A 157 -13.31 33.24 -7.33
C ALA A 157 -12.77 33.69 -8.69
N GLN A 158 -12.04 34.81 -8.69
CA GLN A 158 -11.22 35.21 -9.82
C GLN A 158 -9.78 34.77 -9.52
N ILE A 159 -9.23 33.91 -10.36
CA ILE A 159 -7.88 33.36 -10.21
C ILE A 159 -7.03 33.71 -11.43
N THR A 160 -5.74 33.96 -11.24
CA THR A 160 -4.78 34.11 -12.33
C THR A 160 -3.78 32.99 -12.28
N LEU A 161 -3.79 32.15 -13.31
CA LEU A 161 -2.86 31.04 -13.49
C LEU A 161 -1.80 31.43 -14.52
N ALA A 162 -0.55 31.10 -14.24
CA ALA A 162 0.55 31.33 -15.16
C ALA A 162 1.39 30.07 -15.38
N THR A 163 1.84 29.88 -16.61
CA THR A 163 2.85 28.92 -17.03
C THR A 163 4.10 29.68 -17.49
N LYS A 164 5.14 28.97 -17.94
CA LYS A 164 6.33 29.59 -18.56
C LYS A 164 5.97 30.38 -19.83
N ASP A 165 4.86 30.04 -20.49
CA ASP A 165 4.54 30.49 -21.85
C ASP A 165 3.19 31.23 -21.98
N ASP A 166 2.32 31.20 -20.96
CA ASP A 166 0.98 31.80 -20.99
C ASP A 166 0.54 32.26 -19.59
N GLU A 167 -0.32 33.27 -19.53
CA GLU A 167 -0.93 33.75 -18.29
C GLU A 167 -2.40 34.05 -18.54
N ARG A 168 -3.27 33.49 -17.70
CA ARG A 168 -4.73 33.65 -17.85
C ARG A 168 -5.41 33.90 -16.52
N THR A 169 -6.27 34.91 -16.53
CA THR A 169 -7.24 35.14 -15.46
C THR A 169 -8.55 34.43 -15.78
N LEU A 170 -9.03 33.62 -14.84
CA LEU A 170 -10.24 32.82 -14.93
C LEU A 170 -11.20 33.23 -13.82
N THR A 171 -12.49 33.27 -14.14
CA THR A 171 -13.55 33.35 -13.15
C THR A 171 -14.12 31.95 -12.95
N VAL A 172 -14.07 31.45 -11.71
CA VAL A 172 -14.51 30.10 -11.34
C VAL A 172 -15.71 30.17 -10.40
N GLY A 173 -16.65 29.24 -10.58
CA GLY A 173 -17.89 29.18 -9.81
C GLY A 173 -17.71 28.66 -8.38
N GLU A 174 -18.83 28.58 -7.66
CA GLU A 174 -18.91 28.22 -6.24
C GLU A 174 -18.15 26.93 -5.89
N GLU A 175 -18.36 25.84 -6.63
CA GLU A 175 -17.74 24.54 -6.33
C GLU A 175 -16.20 24.59 -6.38
N ILE A 176 -15.63 25.26 -7.38
CA ILE A 176 -14.18 25.42 -7.53
C ILE A 176 -13.66 26.39 -6.46
N ALA A 177 -14.38 27.49 -6.20
CA ALA A 177 -14.01 28.46 -5.18
C ALA A 177 -13.97 27.83 -3.76
N GLN A 178 -14.94 26.97 -3.44
CA GLN A 178 -14.97 26.21 -2.20
C GLN A 178 -13.79 25.24 -2.11
N GLN A 179 -13.47 24.50 -3.18
CA GLN A 179 -12.30 23.62 -3.23
C GLN A 179 -10.98 24.37 -3.03
N LEU A 180 -10.80 25.52 -3.68
CA LEU A 180 -9.59 26.35 -3.52
C LEU A 180 -9.39 26.81 -2.07
N VAL A 181 -10.48 27.11 -1.36
CA VAL A 181 -10.43 27.49 0.05
C VAL A 181 -10.20 26.29 0.96
N SER A 182 -10.91 25.18 0.74
CA SER A 182 -10.80 23.97 1.57
C SER A 182 -9.44 23.27 1.44
N LEU A 183 -8.85 23.29 0.24
CA LEU A 183 -7.50 22.79 -0.03
C LEU A 183 -6.40 23.77 0.40
N GLY A 184 -6.76 24.96 0.89
CA GLY A 184 -5.81 25.94 1.38
C GLY A 184 -4.87 26.50 0.31
N VAL A 185 -5.32 26.57 -0.95
CA VAL A 185 -4.48 26.97 -2.10
C VAL A 185 -4.00 28.42 -1.97
N LYS A 186 -2.69 28.65 -2.02
CA LYS A 186 -2.03 29.95 -1.88
C LYS A 186 -1.33 30.37 -3.17
N LYS A 187 -0.92 31.64 -3.23
CA LYS A 187 -0.06 32.14 -4.31
C LYS A 187 1.24 31.33 -4.33
N GLY A 188 1.68 30.95 -5.53
CA GLY A 188 2.84 30.09 -5.74
C GLY A 188 2.52 28.59 -5.76
N ASP A 189 1.30 28.17 -5.41
CA ASP A 189 0.89 26.78 -5.60
C ASP A 189 0.62 26.50 -7.08
N VAL A 190 1.09 25.35 -7.55
CA VAL A 190 0.73 24.83 -8.88
C VAL A 190 -0.52 24.01 -8.73
N ILE A 191 -1.56 24.41 -9.46
CA ILE A 191 -2.84 23.73 -9.45
C ILE A 191 -3.25 23.30 -10.85
N MET A 192 -4.06 22.25 -10.90
CA MET A 192 -4.71 21.76 -12.09
C MET A 192 -6.21 21.69 -11.84
N ILE A 193 -6.99 22.28 -12.74
CA ILE A 193 -8.45 22.27 -12.70
C ILE A 193 -8.94 21.50 -13.92
N ASP A 194 -9.67 20.42 -13.69
CA ASP A 194 -10.35 19.68 -14.76
C ASP A 194 -11.53 20.51 -15.29
N ALA A 195 -11.54 20.79 -16.59
CA ALA A 195 -12.56 21.66 -17.19
C ALA A 195 -13.95 21.02 -17.27
N GLN A 196 -14.06 19.69 -17.17
CA GLN A 196 -15.33 18.95 -17.22
C GLN A 196 -15.90 18.73 -15.82
N THR A 197 -15.06 18.30 -14.88
CA THR A 197 -15.52 17.93 -13.52
C THR A 197 -15.42 19.08 -12.52
N GLY A 198 -14.65 20.13 -12.82
CA GLY A 198 -14.35 21.21 -11.87
C GLY A 198 -13.47 20.78 -10.70
N GLN A 199 -12.88 19.59 -10.74
CA GLN A 199 -12.01 19.09 -9.68
C GLN A 199 -10.69 19.88 -9.64
N VAL A 200 -10.31 20.36 -8.46
CA VAL A 200 -9.05 21.06 -8.22
C VAL A 200 -8.03 20.13 -7.59
N ILE A 201 -6.86 20.02 -8.21
CA ILE A 201 -5.73 19.20 -7.73
C ILE A 201 -4.52 20.12 -7.48
N VAL A 202 -4.02 20.13 -6.24
CA VAL A 202 -2.78 20.84 -5.88
C VAL A 202 -1.59 19.93 -6.13
N GLN A 203 -0.72 20.32 -7.05
CA GLN A 203 0.41 19.50 -7.48
C GLN A 203 1.68 19.75 -6.65
N GLY A 204 1.82 20.95 -6.07
CA GLY A 204 3.00 21.35 -5.31
C GLY A 204 3.22 22.86 -5.32
N LYS A 205 4.37 23.31 -4.80
CA LYS A 205 4.78 24.72 -4.85
C LYS A 205 5.74 24.97 -6.00
N ALA A 206 5.55 26.07 -6.73
CA ALA A 206 6.39 26.46 -7.86
C ALA A 206 7.79 26.90 -7.39
N LYS A 207 8.83 26.35 -7.99
CA LYS A 207 10.22 26.76 -7.76
C LYS A 207 10.46 28.19 -8.27
N GLY A 208 11.01 29.06 -7.42
CA GLY A 208 11.44 30.42 -7.80
C GLY A 208 10.36 31.51 -7.78
N PHE A 209 9.20 31.25 -7.18
CA PHE A 209 8.16 32.26 -7.01
C PHE A 209 8.49 33.21 -5.83
N GLU A 210 8.38 34.53 -6.03
CA GLU A 210 8.70 35.55 -5.03
C GLU A 210 7.90 35.33 -3.73
N GLY A 211 8.58 35.19 -2.60
CA GLY A 211 7.99 35.07 -1.26
C GLY A 211 8.16 33.72 -0.56
N ILE A 212 8.80 32.73 -1.18
CA ILE A 212 9.14 31.46 -0.51
C ILE A 212 10.37 31.69 0.39
N LYS A 213 10.14 32.03 1.67
CA LYS A 213 11.17 31.85 2.69
C LYS A 213 11.45 30.36 2.83
N THR A 214 12.70 29.96 2.65
CA THR A 214 13.22 28.59 2.77
C THR A 214 13.21 28.03 4.21
N TYR A 215 12.38 28.60 5.09
CA TYR A 215 12.26 28.18 6.48
C TYR A 215 10.78 27.96 6.78
N ASP A 216 10.37 26.69 6.75
CA ASP A 216 9.56 25.99 7.75
C ASP A 216 8.91 24.75 7.14
N ILE A 217 9.30 23.57 7.63
CA ILE A 217 8.50 22.39 8.08
C ILE A 217 7.22 21.98 7.29
N GLU A 218 6.95 22.50 6.09
CA GLU A 218 5.89 22.03 5.21
C GLU A 218 6.49 21.08 4.17
N THR A 219 6.16 19.79 4.24
CA THR A 219 6.42 18.72 3.27
C THR A 219 5.69 18.93 1.93
N SER A 220 5.68 20.16 1.43
CA SER A 220 5.10 20.51 0.13
C SER A 220 6.10 20.20 -0.97
N ARG A 221 5.71 19.33 -1.92
CA ARG A 221 6.52 18.94 -3.07
C ARG A 221 6.83 20.18 -3.90
N VAL A 222 8.11 20.55 -4.03
CA VAL A 222 8.53 21.65 -4.91
C VAL A 222 8.55 21.12 -6.34
N ILE A 223 7.85 21.81 -7.24
CA ILE A 223 7.75 21.44 -8.65
C ILE A 223 8.13 22.62 -9.54
N GLU A 224 8.60 22.32 -10.75
CA GLU A 224 8.86 23.36 -11.73
C GLU A 224 7.56 24.01 -12.21
N MET A 225 7.68 25.28 -12.63
CA MET A 225 6.60 25.96 -13.31
C MET A 225 6.22 25.20 -14.59
N PRO A 226 4.93 24.87 -14.79
CA PRO A 226 4.48 24.20 -16.01
C PRO A 226 4.79 25.04 -17.26
N SER A 227 5.05 24.38 -18.39
CA SER A 227 5.16 25.01 -19.71
C SER A 227 3.90 24.78 -20.56
N GLY A 228 3.82 25.48 -21.68
CA GLY A 228 2.70 25.50 -22.62
C GLY A 228 1.57 26.42 -22.17
N PRO A 229 0.44 26.44 -22.90
CA PRO A 229 -0.71 27.27 -22.56
C PRO A 229 -1.36 26.83 -21.25
N VAL A 230 -1.95 27.79 -20.51
CA VAL A 230 -2.66 27.51 -19.25
C VAL A 230 -3.82 26.54 -19.50
N ARG A 231 -4.56 26.75 -20.59
CA ARG A 231 -5.60 25.84 -21.06
C ARG A 231 -4.99 24.86 -22.06
N LYS A 232 -4.95 23.58 -21.71
CA LYS A 232 -4.40 22.52 -22.58
C LYS A 232 -5.11 21.19 -22.40
N GLU A 233 -5.01 20.34 -23.41
CA GLU A 233 -5.35 18.93 -23.25
C GLU A 233 -4.20 18.23 -22.52
N LYS A 234 -4.55 17.48 -21.48
CA LYS A 234 -3.61 16.67 -20.71
C LYS A 234 -4.12 15.25 -20.65
N GLU A 235 -3.24 14.31 -20.93
CA GLU A 235 -3.52 12.90 -20.74
C GLU A 235 -3.45 12.59 -19.24
N ILE A 236 -4.57 12.17 -18.69
CA ILE A 236 -4.68 11.70 -17.30
C ILE A 236 -4.70 10.18 -17.35
N THR A 237 -3.83 9.58 -16.54
CA THR A 237 -3.74 8.14 -16.41
C THR A 237 -4.23 7.74 -15.03
N THR A 238 -5.22 6.85 -15.00
CA THR A 238 -5.79 6.31 -13.75
C THR A 238 -5.78 4.80 -13.82
N THR A 239 -5.28 4.16 -12.77
CA THR A 239 -5.29 2.69 -12.66
C THR A 239 -6.39 2.28 -11.69
N LEU A 240 -7.34 1.47 -12.16
CA LEU A 240 -8.41 0.85 -11.35
C LEU A 240 -8.24 -0.67 -11.40
N THR A 241 -8.56 -1.40 -10.34
CA THR A 241 -8.51 -2.87 -10.39
C THR A 241 -9.75 -3.44 -11.07
N LEU A 242 -9.68 -4.66 -11.61
CA LEU A 242 -10.87 -5.34 -12.15
C LEU A 242 -11.95 -5.49 -11.08
N ASN A 243 -11.57 -5.73 -9.83
CA ASN A 243 -12.50 -5.79 -8.72
C ASN A 243 -13.18 -4.44 -8.43
N ASP A 244 -12.48 -3.31 -8.59
CA ASP A 244 -13.10 -2.00 -8.42
C ASP A 244 -14.17 -1.75 -9.49
N LEU A 245 -13.90 -2.16 -10.73
CA LEU A 245 -14.85 -2.09 -11.84
C LEU A 245 -16.06 -2.99 -11.61
N ASP A 246 -15.83 -4.22 -11.14
CA ASP A 246 -16.89 -5.17 -10.74
C ASP A 246 -17.82 -4.57 -9.68
N LEU A 247 -17.25 -4.06 -8.59
CA LEU A 247 -18.01 -3.47 -7.50
C LEU A 247 -18.75 -2.21 -7.97
N ASN A 248 -18.15 -1.40 -8.84
CA ASN A 248 -18.81 -0.22 -9.38
C ASN A 248 -20.03 -0.59 -10.24
N LEU A 249 -19.88 -1.59 -11.11
CA LEU A 249 -20.98 -2.05 -11.97
C LEU A 249 -22.07 -2.76 -11.15
N ALA A 250 -21.68 -3.63 -10.22
CA ALA A 250 -22.61 -4.30 -9.30
C ALA A 250 -23.41 -3.28 -8.47
N ALA A 251 -22.76 -2.26 -7.93
CA ALA A 251 -23.43 -1.21 -7.15
C ALA A 251 -24.43 -0.40 -7.99
N ARG A 252 -24.12 -0.13 -9.27
CA ARG A 252 -25.07 0.53 -10.21
C ARG A 252 -26.29 -0.34 -10.46
N ASN A 253 -26.10 -1.65 -10.65
CA ASN A 253 -27.20 -2.59 -10.86
C ASN A 253 -28.05 -2.72 -9.58
N LEU A 254 -27.42 -2.79 -8.41
CA LEU A 254 -28.12 -2.80 -7.12
C LEU A 254 -28.91 -1.52 -6.84
N ALA A 255 -28.44 -0.34 -7.23
CA ALA A 255 -29.20 0.90 -7.06
C ALA A 255 -30.53 0.89 -7.84
N VAL A 256 -30.54 0.24 -9.01
CA VAL A 256 -31.75 0.03 -9.81
C VAL A 256 -32.62 -1.07 -9.20
N THR A 257 -32.04 -2.18 -8.73
CA THR A 257 -32.78 -3.33 -8.21
C THR A 257 -33.26 -3.17 -6.76
N ALA A 258 -32.59 -2.38 -5.92
CA ALA A 258 -32.97 -2.10 -4.53
C ALA A 258 -34.25 -1.27 -4.44
N ILE A 259 -34.64 -0.57 -5.51
CA ILE A 259 -35.99 0.03 -5.65
C ILE A 259 -37.06 -1.06 -5.72
N PHE A 260 -36.71 -2.28 -6.12
CA PHE A 260 -37.62 -3.39 -6.41
C PHE A 260 -37.40 -4.69 -5.60
N SER A 261 -36.36 -4.80 -4.75
CA SER A 261 -36.01 -6.06 -4.06
C SER A 261 -35.48 -5.87 -2.63
N LEU A 262 -35.88 -6.81 -1.74
CA LEU A 262 -35.52 -6.92 -0.30
C LEU A 262 -34.22 -7.72 -0.05
N PHE A 263 -33.54 -8.23 -1.08
CA PHE A 263 -32.31 -9.01 -0.95
C PHE A 263 -31.14 -8.31 -1.65
N THR A 264 -30.08 -8.02 -0.87
CA THR A 264 -28.80 -7.54 -1.40
C THR A 264 -27.84 -8.73 -1.44
N GLU A 265 -27.55 -9.23 -2.65
CA GLU A 265 -26.45 -10.17 -2.83
C GLU A 265 -25.13 -9.43 -2.56
N ARG A 266 -24.34 -9.94 -1.62
CA ARG A 266 -23.01 -9.40 -1.30
C ARG A 266 -21.92 -9.91 -2.26
N GLU A 267 -22.19 -11.01 -2.98
CA GLU A 267 -21.28 -11.59 -3.98
C GLU A 267 -21.45 -10.88 -5.33
N VAL A 268 -20.34 -10.71 -6.06
CA VAL A 268 -20.41 -10.19 -7.44
C VAL A 268 -20.78 -11.35 -8.36
N SER A 269 -21.87 -11.21 -9.12
CA SER A 269 -22.29 -12.25 -10.06
C SER A 269 -21.32 -12.41 -11.24
N GLU A 270 -21.25 -13.61 -11.80
CA GLU A 270 -20.44 -13.91 -12.98
C GLU A 270 -20.84 -13.09 -14.21
N ASP A 271 -22.11 -12.68 -14.30
CA ASP A 271 -22.58 -11.86 -15.42
C ASP A 271 -22.01 -10.43 -15.34
N VAL A 272 -21.92 -9.85 -14.13
CA VAL A 272 -21.25 -8.56 -13.91
C VAL A 272 -19.78 -8.65 -14.31
N ARG A 273 -19.08 -9.72 -13.91
CA ARG A 273 -17.67 -9.93 -14.26
C ARG A 273 -17.45 -10.03 -15.77
N LYS A 274 -18.29 -10.81 -16.46
CA LYS A 274 -18.24 -10.93 -17.93
C LYS A 274 -18.48 -9.59 -18.63
N GLU A 275 -19.39 -8.78 -18.11
CA GLU A 275 -19.67 -7.45 -18.64
C GLU A 275 -18.47 -6.52 -18.44
N VAL A 276 -17.86 -6.50 -17.26
CA VAL A 276 -16.62 -5.76 -17.00
C VAL A 276 -15.50 -6.22 -17.93
N ASP A 277 -15.30 -7.53 -18.07
CA ASP A 277 -14.26 -8.08 -18.94
C ASP A 277 -14.47 -7.67 -20.40
N ARG A 278 -15.72 -7.59 -20.87
CA ARG A 278 -16.06 -7.07 -22.20
C ARG A 278 -15.72 -5.58 -22.33
N LEU A 279 -16.13 -4.75 -21.37
CA LEU A 279 -15.85 -3.30 -21.37
C LEU A 279 -14.35 -3.01 -21.37
N VAL A 280 -13.59 -3.73 -20.54
CA VAL A 280 -12.12 -3.60 -20.47
C VAL A 280 -11.48 -3.98 -21.80
N LYS A 281 -11.92 -5.09 -22.43
CA LYS A 281 -11.44 -5.48 -23.77
C LYS A 281 -11.74 -4.41 -24.82
N GLU A 282 -12.93 -3.81 -24.79
CA GLU A 282 -13.28 -2.71 -25.70
C GLU A 282 -12.37 -1.50 -25.50
N TRP A 283 -12.09 -1.11 -24.25
CA TRP A 283 -11.18 0.01 -23.96
C TRP A 283 -9.74 -0.26 -24.43
N ILE A 284 -9.26 -1.49 -24.28
CA ILE A 284 -7.95 -1.91 -24.77
C ILE A 284 -7.90 -1.86 -26.30
N ASN A 285 -8.91 -2.40 -26.98
CA ASN A 285 -9.00 -2.39 -28.45
C ASN A 285 -9.08 -0.96 -29.02
N GLN A 286 -9.65 -0.02 -28.27
CA GLN A 286 -9.69 1.40 -28.62
C GLN A 286 -8.38 2.14 -28.30
N GLY A 287 -7.39 1.49 -27.70
CA GLY A 287 -6.14 2.11 -27.24
C GLY A 287 -6.33 3.08 -26.07
N ARG A 288 -7.44 2.98 -25.34
CA ARG A 288 -7.80 3.84 -24.20
C ARG A 288 -7.40 3.23 -22.85
N ALA A 289 -7.06 1.95 -22.81
CA ALA A 289 -6.63 1.29 -21.60
C ALA A 289 -5.57 0.22 -21.88
N GLU A 290 -4.79 -0.13 -20.86
CA GLU A 290 -3.89 -1.28 -20.85
C GLU A 290 -4.04 -2.06 -19.55
N LEU A 291 -3.81 -3.38 -19.59
CA LEU A 291 -3.78 -4.20 -18.39
C LEU A 291 -2.43 -4.04 -17.69
N VAL A 292 -2.49 -3.92 -16.37
CA VAL A 292 -1.33 -3.89 -15.49
C VAL A 292 -1.39 -5.13 -14.61
N VAL A 293 -0.50 -6.08 -14.86
CA VAL A 293 -0.38 -7.28 -14.03
C VAL A 293 0.20 -6.88 -12.68
N GLY A 294 -0.59 -7.06 -11.62
CA GLY A 294 -0.19 -6.78 -10.24
C GLY A 294 0.38 -8.01 -9.54
N VAL A 295 0.48 -7.87 -8.22
CA VAL A 295 1.03 -8.89 -7.32
C VAL A 295 -0.02 -9.29 -6.30
N LEU A 296 -0.24 -10.60 -6.17
CA LEU A 296 -1.04 -11.19 -5.10
C LEU A 296 -0.09 -11.85 -4.09
N PHE A 297 0.04 -11.25 -2.92
CA PHE A 297 0.82 -11.77 -1.80
C PHE A 297 -0.07 -12.50 -0.79
N ILE A 298 0.23 -13.76 -0.50
CA ILE A 298 -0.46 -14.57 0.51
C ILE A 298 0.55 -14.98 1.59
N ASP A 299 0.41 -14.38 2.78
CA ASP A 299 1.21 -14.74 3.94
C ASP A 299 0.67 -16.00 4.63
N ASP A 300 1.55 -16.68 5.37
CA ASP A 300 1.23 -17.94 6.06
C ASP A 300 0.54 -18.97 5.15
N ALA A 301 1.01 -19.14 3.92
CA ALA A 301 0.40 -20.00 2.90
C ALA A 301 0.14 -21.45 3.34
N HIS A 302 0.88 -21.96 4.33
CA HIS A 302 0.65 -23.25 4.97
C HIS A 302 -0.72 -23.40 5.66
N MET A 303 -1.44 -22.28 5.89
CA MET A 303 -2.78 -22.27 6.47
C MET A 303 -3.89 -22.47 5.44
N LEU A 304 -3.56 -22.42 4.14
CA LEU A 304 -4.46 -22.77 3.05
C LEU A 304 -4.73 -24.27 3.03
N ASP A 305 -5.93 -24.64 2.57
CA ASP A 305 -6.30 -26.04 2.33
C ASP A 305 -6.15 -26.46 0.88
N LEU A 306 -6.32 -27.76 0.62
CA LEU A 306 -6.15 -28.37 -0.69
C LEU A 306 -7.04 -27.73 -1.78
N GLU A 307 -8.26 -27.31 -1.43
CA GLU A 307 -9.17 -26.64 -2.37
C GLU A 307 -8.64 -25.26 -2.78
N ALA A 308 -8.14 -24.47 -1.81
CA ALA A 308 -7.54 -23.17 -2.08
C ALA A 308 -6.30 -23.31 -2.97
N PHE A 309 -5.42 -24.28 -2.67
CA PHE A 309 -4.25 -24.56 -3.51
C PHE A 309 -4.65 -24.98 -4.93
N SER A 310 -5.64 -25.87 -5.07
CA SER A 310 -6.15 -26.29 -6.39
C SER A 310 -6.68 -25.09 -7.20
N PHE A 311 -7.37 -24.16 -6.53
CA PHE A 311 -7.83 -22.93 -7.17
C PHE A 311 -6.66 -22.05 -7.64
N LEU A 312 -5.63 -21.86 -6.80
CA LEU A 312 -4.44 -21.07 -7.14
C LEU A 312 -3.63 -21.72 -8.27
N THR A 313 -3.48 -23.05 -8.27
CA THR A 313 -2.81 -23.80 -9.35
C THR A 313 -3.48 -23.56 -10.70
N ARG A 314 -4.82 -23.61 -10.74
CA ARG A 314 -5.59 -23.29 -11.95
C ARG A 314 -5.47 -21.82 -12.32
N ALA A 315 -5.43 -20.91 -11.35
CA ALA A 315 -5.25 -19.49 -11.60
C ALA A 315 -3.90 -19.20 -12.27
N LEU A 316 -2.82 -19.86 -11.83
CA LEU A 316 -1.48 -19.71 -12.43
C LEU A 316 -1.41 -20.10 -13.91
N GLU A 317 -2.30 -20.97 -14.37
CA GLU A 317 -2.37 -21.39 -15.79
C GLU A 317 -2.98 -20.33 -16.70
N SER A 318 -3.65 -19.32 -16.13
CA SER A 318 -4.21 -18.20 -16.89
C SER A 318 -3.10 -17.24 -17.35
N GLU A 319 -3.12 -16.85 -18.62
CA GLU A 319 -2.17 -15.86 -19.18
C GLU A 319 -2.24 -14.49 -18.51
N LEU A 320 -3.41 -14.14 -17.95
CA LEU A 320 -3.67 -12.87 -17.27
C LEU A 320 -3.60 -12.99 -15.74
N ALA A 321 -3.04 -14.08 -15.22
CA ALA A 321 -2.89 -14.25 -13.79
C ALA A 321 -1.95 -13.17 -13.20
N PRO A 322 -2.29 -12.61 -12.04
CA PRO A 322 -1.34 -11.76 -11.31
C PRO A 322 -0.13 -12.59 -10.87
N ILE A 323 0.97 -11.90 -10.55
CA ILE A 323 2.14 -12.56 -9.97
C ILE A 323 1.77 -13.03 -8.57
N ILE A 324 1.66 -14.35 -8.39
CA ILE A 324 1.33 -14.95 -7.08
C ILE A 324 2.62 -15.17 -6.29
N ILE A 325 2.68 -14.53 -5.12
CA ILE A 325 3.76 -14.67 -4.16
C ILE A 325 3.18 -15.29 -2.89
N LEU A 326 3.66 -16.48 -2.55
CA LEU A 326 3.33 -17.16 -1.30
C LEU A 326 4.46 -16.93 -0.29
N ALA A 327 4.13 -16.81 0.99
CA ALA A 327 5.11 -16.80 2.07
C ALA A 327 4.79 -17.84 3.13
N THR A 328 5.84 -18.47 3.67
CA THR A 328 5.70 -19.46 4.73
C THR A 328 6.89 -19.42 5.69
N ASN A 329 6.62 -19.77 6.94
CA ASN A 329 7.59 -19.94 8.01
C ASN A 329 7.67 -21.40 8.50
N ARG A 330 6.93 -22.32 7.86
CA ARG A 330 6.89 -23.75 8.23
C ARG A 330 7.89 -24.54 7.40
N GLY A 331 8.50 -25.55 8.03
CA GLY A 331 9.22 -26.63 7.35
C GLY A 331 8.23 -27.67 6.83
N ILE A 332 8.43 -28.95 7.16
CA ILE A 332 7.47 -30.01 6.83
C ILE A 332 6.24 -29.91 7.75
N THR A 333 5.04 -29.92 7.15
CA THR A 333 3.78 -29.91 7.89
C THR A 333 2.68 -30.54 7.03
N LYS A 334 1.57 -30.94 7.66
CA LYS A 334 0.39 -31.44 6.95
C LYS A 334 -0.23 -30.35 6.07
N ILE A 335 -0.67 -30.74 4.87
CA ILE A 335 -1.53 -29.91 4.03
C ILE A 335 -2.92 -29.88 4.68
N ARG A 336 -3.43 -28.69 4.98
CA ARG A 336 -4.70 -28.53 5.69
C ARG A 336 -5.85 -29.19 4.90
N GLY A 337 -6.68 -29.95 5.62
CA GLY A 337 -7.75 -30.75 5.03
C GLY A 337 -7.33 -32.15 4.56
N THR A 338 -6.06 -32.53 4.77
CA THR A 338 -5.54 -33.86 4.44
C THR A 338 -4.61 -34.39 5.54
N ASP A 339 -4.26 -35.67 5.47
CA ASP A 339 -3.22 -36.28 6.30
C ASP A 339 -1.83 -36.31 5.65
N VAL A 340 -1.69 -35.71 4.46
CA VAL A 340 -0.44 -35.70 3.70
C VAL A 340 0.49 -34.63 4.27
N GLU A 341 1.68 -35.05 4.70
CA GLU A 341 2.77 -34.14 5.01
C GLU A 341 3.52 -33.73 3.73
N SER A 342 3.82 -32.44 3.62
CA SER A 342 4.54 -31.88 2.48
C SER A 342 5.47 -30.77 2.94
N PRO A 343 6.58 -30.47 2.23
CA PRO A 343 7.33 -29.26 2.45
C PRO A 343 6.41 -28.04 2.46
N HIS A 344 6.53 -27.24 3.52
CA HIS A 344 5.78 -26.00 3.73
C HIS A 344 4.26 -26.16 3.85
N GLY A 345 3.73 -27.39 3.88
CA GLY A 345 2.29 -27.63 3.85
C GLY A 345 1.64 -27.29 2.51
N ILE A 346 2.42 -27.27 1.42
CA ILE A 346 1.97 -26.94 0.06
C ILE A 346 1.99 -28.23 -0.78
N PRO A 347 0.97 -28.50 -1.61
CA PRO A 347 0.98 -29.62 -2.56
C PRO A 347 2.22 -29.62 -3.47
N LEU A 348 2.80 -30.80 -3.73
CA LEU A 348 4.05 -30.95 -4.50
C LEU A 348 3.90 -30.43 -5.94
N ASP A 349 2.75 -30.63 -6.56
CA ASP A 349 2.41 -30.15 -7.90
C ASP A 349 2.43 -28.62 -8.00
N LEU A 350 2.00 -27.92 -6.94
CA LEU A 350 2.12 -26.47 -6.88
C LEU A 350 3.57 -26.06 -6.56
N LEU A 351 4.25 -26.73 -5.62
CA LEU A 351 5.65 -26.43 -5.28
C LEU A 351 6.58 -26.48 -6.50
N ASP A 352 6.40 -27.45 -7.40
CA ASP A 352 7.18 -27.58 -8.64
C ASP A 352 7.00 -26.38 -9.59
N ARG A 353 5.93 -25.59 -9.42
CA ARG A 353 5.64 -24.37 -10.18
C ARG A 353 6.14 -23.10 -9.47
N LEU A 354 6.69 -23.19 -8.27
CA LEU A 354 7.14 -22.05 -7.48
C LEU A 354 8.67 -21.86 -7.55
N LEU A 355 9.10 -20.63 -7.78
CA LEU A 355 10.48 -20.22 -7.54
C LEU A 355 10.66 -19.95 -6.03
N ILE A 356 11.42 -20.80 -5.37
CA ILE A 356 11.63 -20.73 -3.91
C ILE A 356 12.78 -19.77 -3.60
N ILE A 357 12.48 -18.69 -2.86
CA ILE A 357 13.47 -17.73 -2.38
C ILE A 357 13.58 -17.86 -0.86
N PRO A 358 14.67 -18.45 -0.33
CA PRO A 358 14.89 -18.51 1.09
C PRO A 358 15.29 -17.13 1.65
N THR A 359 14.79 -16.83 2.85
CA THR A 359 15.20 -15.68 3.65
C THR A 359 15.88 -16.16 4.93
N ARG A 360 16.94 -15.47 5.35
CA ARG A 360 17.75 -15.86 6.51
C ARG A 360 17.43 -14.99 7.72
N GLN A 361 17.87 -15.44 8.90
CA GLN A 361 17.88 -14.55 10.06
C GLN A 361 18.86 -13.39 9.81
N TYR A 362 18.49 -12.22 10.32
CA TYR A 362 19.34 -11.04 10.26
C TYR A 362 20.54 -11.20 11.19
N ASN A 363 21.70 -10.70 10.76
CA ASN A 363 22.87 -10.61 11.61
C ASN A 363 22.79 -9.38 12.55
N ALA A 364 23.74 -9.25 13.48
CA ALA A 364 23.72 -8.17 14.47
C ALA A 364 23.77 -6.77 13.83
N GLU A 365 24.55 -6.58 12.77
CA GLU A 365 24.66 -5.29 12.07
C GLU A 365 23.35 -4.92 11.37
N GLU A 366 22.73 -5.88 10.67
CA GLU A 366 21.43 -5.71 10.03
C GLU A 366 20.34 -5.40 11.06
N ILE A 367 20.31 -6.11 12.19
CA ILE A 367 19.36 -5.87 13.29
C ILE A 367 19.52 -4.45 13.84
N LYS A 368 20.76 -4.02 14.09
CA LYS A 368 21.06 -2.69 14.63
C LYS A 368 20.52 -1.58 13.72
N GLU A 369 20.79 -1.69 12.43
CA GLU A 369 20.31 -0.71 11.45
C GLU A 369 18.79 -0.73 11.30
N ILE A 370 18.16 -1.91 11.33
CA ILE A 370 16.69 -2.00 11.30
C ILE A 370 16.08 -1.33 12.53
N ILE A 371 16.62 -1.58 13.73
CA ILE A 371 16.13 -0.96 14.97
C ILE A 371 16.28 0.55 14.90
N LYS A 372 17.41 1.04 14.38
CA LYS A 372 17.66 2.47 14.20
C LYS A 372 16.63 3.11 13.27
N ILE A 373 16.40 2.54 12.08
CA ILE A 373 15.39 3.02 11.13
C ILE A 373 14.00 3.04 11.78
N ARG A 374 13.66 2.00 12.55
CA ARG A 374 12.36 1.94 13.24
C ARG A 374 12.23 2.95 14.37
N ALA A 375 13.31 3.23 15.10
CA ALA A 375 13.32 4.28 16.11
C ALA A 375 13.14 5.66 15.46
N ASP A 376 13.82 5.91 14.34
CA ASP A 376 13.68 7.16 13.57
C ASP A 376 12.24 7.33 13.02
N GLU A 377 11.64 6.26 12.48
CA GLU A 377 10.23 6.27 12.00
C GLU A 377 9.22 6.56 13.13
N LEU A 378 9.51 6.12 14.35
CA LEU A 378 8.67 6.31 15.53
C LEU A 378 9.01 7.61 16.29
N GLU A 379 9.97 8.40 15.79
CA GLU A 379 10.48 9.61 16.46
C GLU A 379 10.97 9.32 17.90
N ILE A 380 11.65 8.17 18.07
CA ILE A 380 12.20 7.69 19.35
C ILE A 380 13.70 7.95 19.40
N GLU A 381 14.13 8.74 20.40
CA GLU A 381 15.55 8.97 20.67
C GLU A 381 16.15 7.83 21.51
N LEU A 382 17.19 7.18 20.97
CA LEU A 382 17.92 6.08 21.62
C LEU A 382 19.33 6.53 22.02
N ASP A 383 19.72 6.23 23.26
CA ASP A 383 21.13 6.24 23.64
C ASP A 383 21.89 5.12 22.88
N PRO A 384 23.15 5.34 22.43
CA PRO A 384 23.91 4.32 21.71
C PRO A 384 24.02 2.98 22.45
N GLN A 385 24.13 2.99 23.77
CA GLN A 385 24.20 1.77 24.56
C GLN A 385 22.84 1.05 24.62
N ALA A 386 21.73 1.80 24.61
CA ALA A 386 20.39 1.23 24.56
C ALA A 386 20.14 0.53 23.21
N LEU A 387 20.63 1.12 22.11
CA LEU A 387 20.59 0.50 20.79
C LEU A 387 21.40 -0.81 20.76
N ASP A 388 22.58 -0.84 21.37
CA ASP A 388 23.39 -2.06 21.46
C ASP A 388 22.70 -3.15 22.30
N GLU A 389 22.05 -2.78 23.41
CA GLU A 389 21.27 -3.72 24.24
C GLU A 389 20.06 -4.28 23.46
N LEU A 390 19.31 -3.43 22.75
CA LEU A 390 18.21 -3.87 21.88
C LEU A 390 18.68 -4.79 20.75
N THR A 391 19.85 -4.49 20.17
CA THR A 391 20.47 -5.32 19.13
C THR A 391 20.81 -6.71 19.69
N LYS A 392 21.40 -6.77 20.87
CA LYS A 392 21.69 -8.03 21.58
C LYS A 392 20.43 -8.84 21.83
N ILE A 393 19.37 -8.21 22.34
CA ILE A 393 18.05 -8.85 22.51
C ILE A 393 17.50 -9.37 21.17
N GLY A 394 17.67 -8.61 20.09
CA GLY A 394 17.26 -9.00 18.75
C GLY A 394 17.93 -10.28 18.26
N VAL A 395 19.24 -10.43 18.52
CA VAL A 395 20.03 -11.62 18.17
C VAL A 395 19.65 -12.83 19.05
N GLU A 396 19.53 -12.63 20.36
CA GLU A 396 19.25 -13.72 21.32
C GLU A 396 17.80 -14.25 21.21
N ASN A 397 16.85 -13.35 20.98
CA ASN A 397 15.41 -13.65 20.95
C ASN A 397 14.84 -13.57 19.55
N SER A 398 14.51 -12.36 19.09
CA SER A 398 14.05 -12.07 17.72
C SER A 398 14.04 -10.57 17.46
N LEU A 399 14.26 -10.18 16.20
CA LEU A 399 14.10 -8.79 15.75
C LEU A 399 12.71 -8.23 16.08
N ARG A 400 11.65 -9.03 15.90
CA ARG A 400 10.27 -8.61 16.20
C ARG A 400 10.12 -8.18 17.66
N TYR A 401 10.64 -8.98 18.57
CA TYR A 401 10.60 -8.68 20.00
C TYR A 401 11.42 -7.43 20.33
N ALA A 402 12.64 -7.30 19.79
CA ALA A 402 13.47 -6.11 20.01
C ALA A 402 12.79 -4.81 19.54
N VAL A 403 12.17 -4.83 18.35
CA VAL A 403 11.41 -3.68 17.84
C VAL A 403 10.17 -3.39 18.71
N GLN A 404 9.46 -4.42 19.17
CA GLN A 404 8.31 -4.26 20.08
C GLN A 404 8.69 -3.65 21.43
N LEU A 405 9.96 -3.73 21.86
CA LEU A 405 10.42 -3.12 23.10
C LEU A 405 10.68 -1.62 22.99
N LEU A 406 10.71 -1.03 21.78
CA LEU A 406 10.96 0.41 21.59
C LEU A 406 9.93 1.28 22.32
N GLU A 407 8.64 1.11 22.01
CA GLU A 407 7.57 1.93 22.60
C GLU A 407 7.42 1.69 24.12
N PRO A 408 7.42 0.44 24.65
CA PRO A 408 7.44 0.23 26.10
C PRO A 408 8.63 0.88 26.80
N SER A 409 9.82 0.82 26.19
CA SER A 409 11.03 1.46 26.74
C SER A 409 10.90 2.99 26.72
N GLN A 410 10.24 3.56 25.70
CA GLN A 410 9.94 4.99 25.63
C GLN A 410 9.00 5.42 26.77
N VAL A 411 7.95 4.64 27.03
CA VAL A 411 7.01 4.91 28.13
C VAL A 411 7.72 4.87 29.49
N ILE A 412 8.65 3.92 29.69
CA ILE A 412 9.45 3.82 30.92
C ILE A 412 10.40 5.02 31.06
N ALA A 413 11.08 5.42 29.98
CA ALA A 413 11.93 6.61 29.97
C ALA A 413 11.15 7.88 30.33
N GLN A 414 9.94 8.05 29.76
CA GLN A 414 9.05 9.18 30.03
C GLN A 414 8.57 9.21 31.49
N ARG A 415 8.27 8.06 32.10
CA ARG A 415 7.97 7.97 33.54
C ARG A 415 9.13 8.45 34.41
N ASN A 416 10.35 8.25 33.92
CA ASN A 416 11.58 8.73 34.55
C ASN A 416 11.93 10.18 34.15
N ASN A 417 10.99 10.95 33.58
CA ASN A 417 11.14 12.32 33.09
C ASN A 417 12.26 12.48 32.04
N ARG A 418 12.46 11.47 31.18
CA ARG A 418 13.43 11.48 30.09
C ARG A 418 12.75 11.18 28.75
N ASN A 419 13.20 11.83 27.69
CA ASN A 419 12.75 11.53 26.32
C ASN A 419 13.68 10.55 25.59
N VAL A 420 14.93 10.41 26.07
CA VAL A 420 15.92 9.47 25.52
C VAL A 420 15.87 8.15 26.29
N ILE A 421 15.73 7.05 25.55
CA ILE A 421 15.76 5.69 26.08
C ILE A 421 17.20 5.30 26.43
N LYS A 422 17.40 4.83 27.65
CA LYS A 422 18.68 4.28 28.14
C LYS A 422 18.58 2.76 28.32
N VAL A 423 19.74 2.13 28.53
CA VAL A 423 19.88 0.68 28.73
C VAL A 423 18.96 0.16 29.84
N ASP A 424 18.84 0.89 30.95
CA ASP A 424 18.02 0.45 32.08
C ASP A 424 16.53 0.39 31.73
N ASP A 425 16.05 1.30 30.88
CA ASP A 425 14.66 1.32 30.42
C ASP A 425 14.37 0.09 29.54
N VAL A 426 15.31 -0.26 28.65
CA VAL A 426 15.23 -1.47 27.80
C VAL A 426 15.25 -2.75 28.64
N ARG A 427 16.10 -2.81 29.67
CA ARG A 427 16.18 -3.94 30.59
C ARG A 427 14.95 -4.06 31.46
N GLU A 428 14.36 -2.95 31.87
CA GLU A 428 13.09 -2.94 32.59
C GLU A 428 11.95 -3.44 31.69
N ALA A 429 11.84 -2.91 30.47
CA ALA A 429 10.87 -3.38 29.48
C ALA A 429 10.99 -4.88 29.22
N SER A 430 12.22 -5.39 29.01
CA SER A 430 12.44 -6.81 28.74
C SER A 430 12.19 -7.72 29.95
N LYS A 431 12.19 -7.20 31.19
CA LYS A 431 11.74 -7.93 32.39
C LYS A 431 10.22 -8.03 32.44
N LEU A 432 9.53 -6.94 32.11
CA LEU A 432 8.06 -6.85 32.17
C LEU A 432 7.38 -7.64 31.04
N PHE A 433 7.91 -7.57 29.82
CA PHE A 433 7.32 -8.19 28.64
C PHE A 433 8.13 -9.41 28.21
N SER A 434 7.53 -10.60 28.27
CA SER A 434 8.21 -11.84 27.89
C SER A 434 8.28 -12.03 26.38
N ASP A 435 9.42 -12.48 25.87
CA ASP A 435 9.52 -13.00 24.52
C ASP A 435 8.89 -14.41 24.40
N VAL A 436 8.70 -14.89 23.17
CA VAL A 436 8.08 -16.20 22.92
C VAL A 436 8.84 -17.34 23.61
N LYS A 437 10.18 -17.35 23.60
CA LYS A 437 10.96 -18.44 24.23
C LYS A 437 10.75 -18.46 25.73
N ARG A 438 10.75 -17.29 26.39
CA ARG A 438 10.48 -17.17 27.83
C ARG A 438 9.04 -17.54 28.17
N SER A 439 8.07 -17.10 27.37
CA SER A 439 6.66 -17.46 27.54
C SER A 439 6.42 -18.96 27.42
N VAL A 440 7.05 -19.64 26.45
CA VAL A 440 6.93 -21.10 26.31
C VAL A 440 7.56 -21.82 27.51
N LYS A 441 8.69 -21.35 28.03
CA LYS A 441 9.29 -21.91 29.26
C LYS A 441 8.36 -21.76 30.46
N PHE A 442 7.77 -20.58 30.63
CA PHE A 442 6.78 -20.33 31.69
C PHE A 442 5.58 -21.28 31.59
N VAL A 443 4.98 -21.42 30.41
CA VAL A 443 3.83 -22.33 30.22
C VAL A 443 4.20 -23.78 30.54
N LYS A 444 5.41 -24.23 30.19
CA LYS A 444 5.89 -25.58 30.53
C LYS A 444 6.12 -25.77 32.02
N GLU A 445 6.68 -24.78 32.70
CA GLU A 445 6.92 -24.82 34.15
C GLU A 445 5.60 -24.91 34.94
N TYR A 446 4.58 -24.20 34.48
CA TYR A 446 3.28 -24.12 35.13
C TYR A 446 2.19 -24.99 34.46
N GLU A 447 2.58 -25.98 33.63
CA GLU A 447 1.64 -26.79 32.84
C GLU A 447 0.55 -27.45 33.70
N ASN A 448 0.90 -27.86 34.92
CA ASN A 448 -0.04 -28.51 35.85
C ASN A 448 -1.03 -27.54 36.52
N LEU A 449 -0.76 -26.22 36.47
CA LEU A 449 -1.63 -25.17 37.02
C LEU A 449 -2.43 -24.46 35.93
N LEU A 450 -1.96 -24.51 34.68
CA LEU A 450 -2.63 -23.90 33.54
C LEU A 450 -3.69 -24.86 32.98
N LEU A 451 -4.86 -24.31 32.63
CA LEU A 451 -5.93 -25.08 32.00
C LEU A 451 -5.53 -25.46 30.56
N LYS A 452 -5.87 -26.68 30.15
CA LYS A 452 -5.59 -27.22 28.82
C LYS A 452 -6.66 -26.84 27.80
#